data_AF-A0A819ZXP7-F1
#
_entry.id   AF-A0A819ZXP7-F1
#
_cell.length_a   1.000
_cell.length_b   1.000
_cell.length_c   1.000
_cell.angle_alpha   90.00
_cell.angle_beta   90.00
_cell.angle_gamma   90.00
#
_symmetry.space_group_name_H-M   'P 1'
#
loop_
_entity.id
_entity.type
_entity.pdbx_description
1 polymer ?
#
loop_
_entity_poly.entity_id
_entity_poly.type
_entity_poly.pdbx_seq_one_letter_code
_entity_poly.pdbx_strand_id
1 'polypeptide(L)'
;MSYRRSQDFSISSMIEFNCDGSLSTTTKWTIKNCTSISCSFEILLNEKVMTTFSELYIPSRTLAYGVYQLTLTVIMIDSPNLKSSSSVYVRITATGITANLVQLGTSMITRGDQQDLLLDPGRFSVDPDKDTFDATKWKYTYYCRIYELHNFPNIQGILLSIDDSTIDPYNPSCLSNRSGNGTRLIFGNSPLSPNSSLIVLGGSLQENQIYQFMVYMENRKNSSIQATGYVFVTVEVTHPQLIAVG
;
A
#
# COMPACT_ATOMS: atom_id res chain seq x y z
N MET A 1 -6.20 14.75 -16.11
CA MET A 1 -6.11 14.59 -14.63
C MET A 1 -5.65 13.18 -14.29
N SER A 2 -5.06 12.94 -13.13
CA SER A 2 -4.61 11.61 -12.71
C SER A 2 -5.23 11.24 -11.36
N TYR A 3 -5.77 10.04 -11.24
CA TYR A 3 -6.39 9.52 -10.03
C TYR A 3 -5.80 8.15 -9.68
N ARG A 4 -5.62 7.89 -8.40
CA ARG A 4 -5.21 6.57 -7.90
C ARG A 4 -6.38 5.61 -8.00
N ARG A 5 -6.13 4.35 -8.34
CA ARG A 5 -7.20 3.37 -8.51
C ARG A 5 -7.95 3.07 -7.21
N SER A 6 -7.31 3.22 -6.04
CA SER A 6 -7.96 3.07 -4.74
C SER A 6 -8.73 4.32 -4.28
N GLN A 7 -8.81 5.36 -5.10
CA GLN A 7 -9.45 6.62 -4.76
C GLN A 7 -10.76 6.79 -5.54
N ASP A 8 -11.80 7.27 -4.85
CA ASP A 8 -13.04 7.73 -5.47
C ASP A 8 -12.83 9.13 -6.08
N PHE A 9 -13.52 9.43 -7.19
CA PHE A 9 -13.46 10.77 -7.78
C PHE A 9 -14.77 11.17 -8.46
N SER A 10 -15.00 12.48 -8.53
CA SER A 10 -16.12 13.08 -9.25
C SER A 10 -15.63 13.96 -10.39
N ILE A 11 -16.40 14.00 -11.47
CA ILE A 11 -16.24 14.95 -12.57
C ILE A 11 -17.55 15.69 -12.76
N SER A 12 -17.51 17.02 -12.66
CA SER A 12 -18.63 17.90 -12.99
C SER A 12 -18.31 18.71 -14.24
N SER A 13 -19.31 18.94 -15.09
CA SER A 13 -19.19 19.84 -16.24
C SER A 13 -20.44 20.70 -16.36
N MET A 14 -20.28 21.93 -16.85
CA MET A 14 -21.38 22.84 -17.16
C MET A 14 -21.45 23.01 -18.67
N ILE A 15 -22.64 22.82 -19.22
CA ILE A 15 -22.95 23.03 -20.64
C ILE A 15 -24.12 24.01 -20.69
N GLU A 16 -23.89 25.14 -21.33
CA GLU A 16 -24.87 26.21 -21.48
C GLU A 16 -25.52 26.14 -22.86
N PHE A 17 -26.84 26.26 -22.89
CA PHE A 17 -27.62 26.40 -24.12
C PHE A 17 -28.23 27.79 -24.14
N ASN A 18 -27.98 28.54 -25.22
CA ASN A 18 -28.67 29.79 -25.46
C ASN A 18 -29.99 29.49 -26.19
N CYS A 19 -31.11 29.57 -25.47
CA CYS A 19 -32.44 29.24 -25.98
C CYS A 19 -33.43 30.33 -25.55
N ASP A 20 -34.41 30.63 -26.41
CA ASP A 20 -35.44 31.65 -26.16
C ASP A 20 -36.49 31.23 -25.10
N GLY A 21 -36.36 30.02 -24.53
CA GLY A 21 -37.25 29.48 -23.51
C GLY A 21 -36.57 28.42 -22.64
N SER A 22 -37.15 28.14 -21.46
CA SER A 22 -36.70 27.05 -20.58
C SER A 22 -37.15 25.71 -21.16
N LEU A 23 -36.19 24.89 -21.56
CA LEU A 23 -36.43 23.57 -22.14
C LEU A 23 -35.83 22.50 -21.23
N SER A 24 -36.52 21.37 -21.13
CA SER A 24 -36.04 20.24 -20.35
C SER A 24 -34.87 19.56 -21.07
N THR A 25 -33.90 19.07 -20.31
CA THR A 25 -32.70 18.41 -20.85
C THR A 25 -32.54 17.00 -20.29
N THR A 26 -31.87 16.16 -21.05
CA THR A 26 -31.39 14.86 -20.61
C THR A 26 -29.88 14.86 -20.67
N THR A 27 -29.24 14.31 -19.63
CA THR A 27 -27.80 14.23 -19.52
C THR A 27 -27.35 12.78 -19.51
N LYS A 28 -26.25 12.47 -20.21
CA LYS A 28 -25.65 11.15 -20.21
C LYS A 28 -24.14 11.25 -20.28
N TRP A 29 -23.47 10.57 -19.36
CA TRP A 29 -22.04 10.32 -19.41
C TRP A 29 -21.72 9.06 -20.22
N THR A 30 -20.70 9.16 -21.07
CA THR A 30 -20.09 8.02 -21.75
C THR A 30 -18.60 7.97 -21.43
N ILE A 31 -18.08 6.78 -21.14
CA ILE A 31 -16.66 6.57 -20.81
C ILE A 31 -16.03 5.67 -21.85
N LYS A 32 -14.94 6.13 -22.47
CA LYS A 32 -14.18 5.36 -23.45
C LYS A 32 -12.76 5.11 -22.96
N ASN A 33 -12.29 3.88 -23.15
CA ASN A 33 -10.89 3.54 -22.93
C ASN A 33 -10.04 4.07 -24.09
N CYS A 34 -8.93 4.71 -23.76
CA CYS A 34 -8.02 5.31 -24.70
C CYS A 34 -6.69 4.56 -24.74
N THR A 35 -6.24 4.28 -25.96
CA THR A 35 -4.86 3.93 -26.27
C THR A 35 -4.07 5.20 -26.59
N SER A 36 -2.78 5.08 -26.90
CA SER A 36 -1.96 6.21 -27.36
C SER A 36 -2.45 6.84 -28.68
N ILE A 37 -3.33 6.15 -29.42
CA ILE A 37 -3.72 6.54 -30.79
C ILE A 37 -5.23 6.83 -30.89
N SER A 38 -6.09 6.13 -30.12
CA SER A 38 -7.54 6.33 -30.22
C SER A 38 -8.31 5.95 -28.94
N CYS A 39 -9.51 6.52 -28.80
CA CYS A 39 -10.50 6.19 -27.77
C CYS A 39 -11.71 5.53 -28.43
N SER A 40 -11.64 4.21 -28.64
CA SER A 40 -12.55 3.49 -29.54
C SER A 40 -13.59 2.63 -28.81
N PHE A 41 -13.29 2.16 -27.59
CA PHE A 41 -14.17 1.24 -26.85
C PHE A 41 -14.86 1.93 -25.69
N GLU A 42 -16.19 2.06 -25.80
CA GLU A 42 -17.04 2.45 -24.67
C GLU A 42 -17.04 1.32 -23.63
N ILE A 43 -16.94 1.71 -22.37
CA ILE A 43 -16.86 0.78 -21.25
C ILE A 43 -18.25 0.63 -20.68
N LEU A 44 -18.71 -0.61 -20.59
CA LEU A 44 -19.88 -0.96 -19.81
C LEU A 44 -19.54 -0.81 -18.33
N LEU A 45 -20.06 0.25 -17.73
CA LEU A 45 -19.99 0.46 -16.29
C LEU A 45 -20.97 -0.46 -15.58
N ASN A 46 -20.65 -0.80 -14.34
CA ASN A 46 -21.60 -1.44 -13.44
C ASN A 46 -22.82 -0.52 -13.26
N GLU A 47 -24.02 -1.08 -13.19
CA GLU A 47 -25.29 -0.36 -12.97
C GLU A 47 -25.28 0.54 -11.72
N LYS A 48 -24.36 0.28 -10.78
CA LYS A 48 -24.14 1.13 -9.60
C LYS A 48 -23.60 2.52 -9.92
N VAL A 49 -23.01 2.75 -11.10
CA VAL A 49 -22.50 4.06 -11.52
C VAL A 49 -23.60 4.84 -12.24
N MET A 50 -24.13 5.87 -11.58
CA MET A 50 -25.15 6.73 -12.18
C MET A 50 -24.52 7.67 -13.21
N THR A 51 -24.97 7.58 -14.45
CA THR A 51 -24.44 8.36 -15.60
C THR A 51 -25.40 9.44 -16.09
N THR A 52 -26.55 9.61 -15.44
CA THR A 52 -27.64 10.48 -15.89
C THR A 52 -27.67 11.85 -15.20
N PHE A 53 -26.65 12.20 -14.42
CA PHE A 53 -26.52 13.50 -13.76
C PHE A 53 -25.43 14.36 -14.42
N SER A 54 -25.41 15.66 -14.10
CA SER A 54 -24.34 16.59 -14.53
C SER A 54 -22.99 16.31 -13.86
N GLU A 55 -23.01 15.65 -12.70
CA GLU A 55 -21.83 15.12 -12.01
C GLU A 55 -21.76 13.61 -12.20
N LEU A 56 -20.57 13.12 -12.56
CA LEU A 56 -20.26 11.70 -12.64
C LEU A 56 -19.37 11.31 -11.45
N TYR A 57 -19.89 10.48 -10.57
CA TYR A 57 -19.14 9.88 -9.46
C TYR A 57 -18.62 8.50 -9.86
N ILE A 58 -17.31 8.29 -9.74
CA ILE A 58 -16.64 7.02 -10.00
C ILE A 58 -16.06 6.48 -8.69
N PRO A 59 -16.61 5.38 -8.16
CA PRO A 59 -16.04 4.71 -7.00
C PRO A 59 -14.66 4.14 -7.29
N SER A 60 -13.85 3.99 -6.25
CA SER A 60 -12.56 3.33 -6.24
C SER A 60 -12.66 1.93 -6.83
N ARG A 61 -11.59 1.52 -7.50
CA ARG A 61 -11.41 0.21 -8.15
C ARG A 61 -12.40 -0.11 -9.27
N THR A 62 -13.30 0.81 -9.63
CA THR A 62 -14.26 0.67 -10.74
C THR A 62 -13.55 0.60 -12.10
N LEU A 63 -12.60 1.53 -12.34
CA LEU A 63 -11.83 1.57 -13.58
C LEU A 63 -10.49 0.85 -13.43
N ALA A 64 -10.06 0.18 -14.49
CA ALA A 64 -8.73 -0.43 -14.57
C ALA A 64 -7.65 0.65 -14.79
N TYR A 65 -6.37 0.26 -14.74
CA TYR A 65 -5.28 1.18 -15.08
C TYR A 65 -5.35 1.55 -16.55
N GLY A 66 -5.20 2.84 -16.86
CA GLY A 66 -5.31 3.31 -18.23
C GLY A 66 -5.63 4.80 -18.33
N VAL A 67 -5.90 5.23 -19.55
CA VAL A 67 -6.37 6.58 -19.85
C VAL A 67 -7.79 6.47 -20.39
N TYR A 68 -8.67 7.34 -19.92
CA TYR A 68 -10.08 7.33 -20.27
C TYR A 68 -10.53 8.71 -20.73
N GLN A 69 -11.37 8.73 -21.75
CA GLN A 69 -12.12 9.90 -22.16
C GLN A 69 -13.53 9.81 -21.57
N LEU A 70 -13.89 10.79 -20.76
CA LEU A 70 -15.22 10.92 -20.16
C LEU A 70 -15.93 12.04 -20.89
N THR A 71 -17.06 11.73 -21.49
CA THR A 71 -17.85 12.70 -22.27
C THR A 71 -19.23 12.85 -21.67
N LEU A 72 -19.56 14.06 -21.23
CA LEU A 72 -20.92 14.45 -20.91
C LEU A 72 -21.61 14.86 -22.21
N THR A 73 -22.74 14.23 -22.51
CA THR A 73 -23.63 14.66 -23.60
C THR A 73 -24.94 15.15 -22.98
N VAL A 74 -25.36 16.35 -23.37
CA VAL A 74 -26.64 16.94 -22.98
C VAL A 74 -27.48 17.10 -24.23
N ILE A 75 -28.70 16.59 -24.18
CA ILE A 75 -29.66 16.61 -25.28
C ILE A 75 -30.92 17.32 -24.79
N MET A 76 -31.39 18.29 -25.56
CA MET A 76 -32.69 18.92 -25.29
C MET A 76 -33.83 17.97 -25.65
N ILE A 77 -34.79 17.79 -24.74
CA ILE A 77 -35.90 16.84 -24.92
C ILE A 77 -36.79 17.26 -26.10
N ASP A 78 -37.15 18.54 -26.14
CA ASP A 78 -38.07 19.09 -27.15
C ASP A 78 -37.39 19.35 -28.51
N SER A 79 -36.06 19.26 -28.56
CA SER A 79 -35.29 19.37 -29.80
C SER A 79 -34.05 18.45 -29.76
N PRO A 80 -34.21 17.15 -30.02
CA PRO A 80 -33.15 16.14 -29.88
C PRO A 80 -31.92 16.38 -30.77
N ASN A 81 -32.08 17.17 -31.84
CA ASN A 81 -30.99 17.58 -32.72
C ASN A 81 -30.05 18.61 -32.05
N LEU A 82 -30.55 19.32 -31.04
CA LEU A 82 -29.80 20.31 -30.28
C LEU A 82 -29.12 19.60 -29.10
N LYS A 83 -27.91 19.13 -29.38
CA LYS A 83 -27.03 18.44 -28.43
C LYS A 83 -25.73 19.20 -28.28
N SER A 84 -25.20 19.18 -27.06
CA SER A 84 -23.86 19.68 -26.77
C SER A 84 -23.13 18.68 -25.90
N SER A 85 -21.80 18.67 -26.01
CA SER A 85 -20.98 17.71 -25.29
C SER A 85 -19.67 18.33 -24.83
N SER A 86 -19.20 17.90 -23.65
CA SER A 86 -17.91 18.25 -23.10
C SER A 86 -17.14 16.99 -22.76
N SER A 87 -15.81 17.01 -22.94
CA SER A 87 -14.96 15.84 -22.70
C SER A 87 -13.77 16.17 -21.82
N VAL A 88 -13.40 15.25 -20.94
CA VAL A 88 -12.18 15.31 -20.14
C VAL A 88 -11.42 13.99 -20.19
N TYR A 89 -10.09 14.08 -20.08
CA TYR A 89 -9.21 12.92 -20.02
C TYR A 89 -8.73 12.68 -18.58
N VAL A 90 -8.94 11.45 -18.11
CA VAL A 90 -8.47 10.99 -16.80
C VAL A 90 -7.53 9.81 -16.96
N ARG A 91 -6.49 9.75 -16.13
CA ARG A 91 -5.56 8.63 -16.05
C ARG A 91 -5.75 7.94 -14.72
N ILE A 92 -5.94 6.63 -14.74
CA ILE A 92 -6.00 5.79 -13.54
C ILE A 92 -4.63 5.15 -13.33
N THR A 93 -4.02 5.46 -12.20
CA THR A 93 -2.67 4.99 -11.83
C THR A 93 -2.71 4.04 -10.64
N ALA A 94 -1.67 3.23 -10.50
CA ALA A 94 -1.50 2.37 -9.34
C ALA A 94 -1.44 3.19 -8.04
N THR A 95 -2.00 2.63 -6.97
CA THR A 95 -1.86 3.16 -5.61
C THR A 95 -0.62 2.53 -4.96
N GLY A 96 0.10 3.30 -4.14
CA GLY A 96 1.22 2.77 -3.37
C GLY A 96 0.77 1.66 -2.42
N ILE A 97 1.65 0.68 -2.20
CA ILE A 97 1.44 -0.41 -1.25
C ILE A 97 1.65 0.10 0.17
N THR A 98 0.81 -0.37 1.10
CA THR A 98 1.00 -0.14 2.53
C THR A 98 1.72 -1.35 3.13
N ALA A 99 2.99 -1.18 3.47
CA ALA A 99 3.81 -2.23 4.09
C ALA A 99 3.59 -2.24 5.61
N ASN A 100 3.02 -3.32 6.14
CA ASN A 100 2.74 -3.46 7.57
C ASN A 100 3.51 -4.65 8.11
N LEU A 101 4.34 -4.48 9.13
CA LEU A 101 5.06 -5.61 9.73
C LEU A 101 4.19 -6.40 10.72
N VAL A 102 3.14 -5.79 11.25
CA VAL A 102 2.24 -6.40 12.24
C VAL A 102 0.78 -6.17 11.88
N GLN A 103 -0.10 -6.95 12.51
CA GLN A 103 -1.54 -6.86 12.29
C GLN A 103 -2.06 -5.43 12.51
N LEU A 104 -3.06 -5.02 11.73
CA LEU A 104 -3.69 -3.70 11.77
C LEU A 104 -2.78 -2.51 11.42
N GLY A 105 -1.53 -2.75 10.98
CA GLY A 105 -0.61 -1.66 10.63
C GLY A 105 -0.21 -0.79 11.82
N THR A 106 -0.25 -1.34 13.03
CA THR A 106 0.12 -0.61 14.25
C THR A 106 1.60 -0.20 14.19
N SER A 107 1.88 1.06 14.51
CA SER A 107 3.24 1.61 14.47
C SER A 107 4.06 1.30 15.72
N MET A 108 3.43 0.87 16.82
CA MET A 108 4.10 0.57 18.09
C MET A 108 3.46 -0.63 18.78
N ILE A 109 4.29 -1.55 19.27
CA ILE A 109 3.87 -2.73 20.02
C ILE A 109 4.78 -2.94 21.24
N THR A 110 4.26 -3.63 22.25
CA THR A 110 5.04 -4.10 23.40
C THR A 110 5.20 -5.61 23.32
N ARG A 111 6.39 -6.11 23.68
CA ARG A 111 6.69 -7.54 23.79
C ARG A 111 7.48 -7.84 25.03
N GLY A 112 7.28 -9.03 25.57
CA GLY A 112 8.13 -9.58 26.62
C GLY A 112 9.54 -9.87 26.11
N ASP A 113 10.55 -9.70 26.96
CA ASP A 113 11.95 -10.03 26.70
C ASP A 113 12.16 -11.50 26.30
N GLN A 114 11.36 -12.43 26.83
CA GLN A 114 11.40 -13.86 26.47
C GLN A 114 10.43 -14.25 25.35
N GLN A 115 9.66 -13.31 24.81
CA GLN A 115 8.66 -13.61 23.78
C GLN A 115 9.23 -13.43 22.37
N ASP A 116 8.90 -14.37 21.48
CA ASP A 116 9.21 -14.25 20.07
C ASP A 116 8.46 -13.05 19.45
N LEU A 117 9.18 -12.28 18.65
CA LEU A 117 8.61 -11.20 17.84
C LEU A 117 8.44 -11.69 16.40
N LEU A 118 7.19 -11.86 15.97
CA LEU A 118 6.84 -12.12 14.57
C LEU A 118 6.55 -10.81 13.83
N LEU A 119 7.27 -10.60 12.73
CA LEU A 119 7.04 -9.56 11.74
C LEU A 119 6.63 -10.26 10.44
N ASP A 120 5.42 -10.03 9.95
CA ASP A 120 4.85 -10.75 8.80
C ASP A 120 4.24 -9.77 7.77
N PRO A 121 5.08 -9.02 7.05
CA PRO A 121 4.62 -8.15 5.98
C PRO A 121 3.99 -8.91 4.81
N GLY A 122 4.30 -10.19 4.61
CA GLY A 122 3.61 -11.02 3.63
C GLY A 122 2.11 -11.16 3.95
N ARG A 123 1.76 -11.27 5.22
CA ARG A 123 0.36 -11.40 5.68
C ARG A 123 -0.34 -10.08 5.92
N PHE A 124 0.36 -9.07 6.45
CA PHE A 124 -0.27 -7.86 6.96
C PHE A 124 -0.21 -6.66 6.01
N SER A 125 0.64 -6.68 4.98
CA SER A 125 0.69 -5.61 3.99
C SER A 125 -0.57 -5.58 3.12
N VAL A 126 -0.86 -4.41 2.55
CA VAL A 126 -2.08 -4.16 1.77
C VAL A 126 -1.71 -3.57 0.41
N ASP A 127 -2.30 -4.13 -0.65
CA ASP A 127 -2.37 -3.50 -1.98
C ASP A 127 -3.76 -2.86 -2.11
N PRO A 128 -3.88 -1.51 -1.99
CA PRO A 128 -5.18 -0.85 -2.01
C PRO A 128 -5.95 -1.01 -3.33
N ASP A 129 -5.29 -1.47 -4.40
CA ASP A 129 -5.92 -1.70 -5.69
C ASP A 129 -6.46 -3.14 -5.86
N LYS A 130 -6.18 -4.04 -4.91
CA LYS A 130 -6.57 -5.46 -4.95
C LYS A 130 -7.29 -5.88 -3.67
N ASP A 131 -8.02 -6.99 -3.73
CA ASP A 131 -8.71 -7.53 -2.55
C ASP A 131 -7.74 -8.24 -1.61
N THR A 132 -6.65 -8.77 -2.17
CA THR A 132 -5.63 -9.50 -1.44
C THR A 132 -4.24 -9.01 -1.83
N PHE A 133 -3.36 -8.90 -0.84
CA PHE A 133 -1.95 -8.66 -1.06
C PHE A 133 -1.24 -9.96 -1.50
N ASP A 134 -0.50 -9.89 -2.61
CA ASP A 134 0.22 -11.03 -3.16
C ASP A 134 1.69 -10.97 -2.76
N ALA A 135 2.02 -11.62 -1.64
CA ALA A 135 3.35 -11.63 -1.06
C ALA A 135 4.44 -12.21 -1.98
N THR A 136 4.06 -13.05 -2.96
CA THR A 136 4.99 -13.76 -3.86
C THR A 136 5.65 -12.81 -4.87
N LYS A 137 5.03 -11.65 -5.12
CA LYS A 137 5.53 -10.64 -6.06
C LYS A 137 6.62 -9.75 -5.49
N TRP A 138 7.03 -9.96 -4.24
CA TRP A 138 7.91 -9.05 -3.52
C TRP A 138 9.16 -9.74 -2.99
N LYS A 139 10.23 -8.96 -2.88
CA LYS A 139 11.44 -9.26 -2.12
C LYS A 139 11.40 -8.42 -0.85
N TYR A 140 11.78 -9.00 0.27
CA TYR A 140 11.74 -8.39 1.59
C TYR A 140 13.14 -8.28 2.15
N THR A 141 13.51 -7.09 2.60
CA THR A 141 14.75 -6.84 3.32
C THR A 141 14.41 -6.18 4.65
N TYR A 142 14.92 -6.76 5.74
CA TYR A 142 14.63 -6.28 7.09
C TYR A 142 15.83 -5.53 7.64
N TYR A 143 15.54 -4.50 8.42
CA TYR A 143 16.52 -3.66 9.08
C TYR A 143 16.06 -3.41 10.51
N CYS A 144 17.00 -3.19 11.42
CA CYS A 144 16.66 -2.92 12.80
C CYS A 144 17.70 -2.05 13.48
N ARG A 145 17.24 -1.16 14.36
CA ARG A 145 18.06 -0.29 15.21
C ARG A 145 17.43 -0.11 16.60
N ILE A 146 18.24 0.33 17.55
CA ILE A 146 17.73 0.89 18.82
C ILE A 146 17.39 2.35 18.56
N TYR A 147 16.12 2.74 18.74
CA TYR A 147 15.55 3.98 18.19
C TYR A 147 16.26 5.26 18.64
N GLU A 148 16.67 5.33 19.91
CA GLU A 148 17.28 6.53 20.49
C GLU A 148 18.81 6.52 20.51
N LEU A 149 19.42 5.35 20.36
CA LEU A 149 20.88 5.21 20.47
C LEU A 149 21.58 5.26 19.11
N HIS A 150 20.89 4.91 18.02
CA HIS A 150 21.52 4.75 16.72
C HIS A 150 20.65 5.34 15.60
N ASN A 151 21.28 6.05 14.67
CA ASN A 151 20.75 6.14 13.30
C ASN A 151 20.82 4.74 12.68
N PHE A 152 19.92 4.38 11.75
CA PHE A 152 20.06 3.09 11.06
C PHE A 152 21.52 2.91 10.60
N PRO A 153 22.13 1.74 10.85
CA PRO A 153 23.57 1.58 10.69
C PRO A 153 23.94 1.98 9.28
N ASN A 154 24.91 2.88 9.19
CA ASN A 154 25.26 3.58 7.98
C ASN A 154 26.76 3.47 7.75
N ILE A 155 27.21 2.33 7.19
CA ILE A 155 28.58 2.27 6.67
C ILE A 155 28.57 3.10 5.38
N GLN A 156 29.14 4.31 5.43
CA GLN A 156 29.38 5.17 4.26
C GLN A 156 28.16 5.58 3.41
N GLY A 157 26.95 5.55 3.92
CA GLY A 157 25.69 5.82 3.20
C GLY A 157 24.73 4.62 3.11
N ILE A 158 25.19 3.41 3.48
CA ILE A 158 24.50 2.14 3.21
C ILE A 158 23.84 1.58 4.47
N LEU A 159 22.53 1.31 4.37
CA LEU A 159 21.75 0.60 5.38
C LEU A 159 22.10 -0.89 5.39
N LEU A 160 22.54 -1.42 6.54
CA LEU A 160 22.83 -2.84 6.71
C LEU A 160 21.56 -3.63 7.05
N SER A 161 21.31 -4.73 6.33
CA SER A 161 20.20 -5.62 6.67
C SER A 161 20.42 -6.31 8.01
N ILE A 162 19.33 -6.74 8.65
CA ILE A 162 19.36 -7.33 10.00
C ILE A 162 20.21 -8.62 10.09
N ASP A 163 20.39 -9.30 8.96
CA ASP A 163 21.13 -10.54 8.80
C ASP A 163 22.54 -10.37 8.22
N ASP A 164 22.95 -9.13 7.91
CA ASP A 164 24.23 -8.82 7.29
C ASP A 164 25.42 -9.42 8.09
N SER A 165 26.38 -10.01 7.37
CA SER A 165 27.55 -10.66 7.99
C SER A 165 28.61 -9.67 8.45
N THR A 166 28.55 -8.42 7.97
CA THR A 166 29.46 -7.32 8.33
C THR A 166 29.07 -6.60 9.61
N ILE A 167 27.94 -6.96 10.23
CA ILE A 167 27.54 -6.43 11.54
C ILE A 167 28.59 -6.81 12.59
N ASP A 168 29.17 -5.80 13.22
CA ASP A 168 30.20 -5.91 14.23
C ASP A 168 29.94 -4.93 15.40
N PRO A 169 30.72 -4.95 16.49
CA PRO A 169 30.54 -4.02 17.61
C PRO A 169 30.69 -2.53 17.27
N TYR A 170 31.35 -2.19 16.16
CA TYR A 170 31.55 -0.82 15.67
C TYR A 170 30.47 -0.39 14.66
N ASN A 171 29.77 -1.36 14.04
CA ASN A 171 28.62 -1.19 13.16
C ASN A 171 27.45 -2.07 13.62
N PRO A 172 26.94 -1.86 14.86
CA PRO A 172 25.96 -2.76 15.43
C PRO A 172 24.62 -2.64 14.70
N SER A 173 24.02 -3.77 14.34
CA SER A 173 22.57 -3.86 14.23
C SER A 173 21.95 -3.85 15.63
N CYS A 174 20.62 -3.83 15.71
CA CYS A 174 19.96 -3.94 17.01
C CYS A 174 20.14 -5.29 17.74
N LEU A 175 20.79 -6.27 17.10
CA LEU A 175 21.00 -7.63 17.63
C LEU A 175 22.46 -7.87 18.05
N SER A 176 23.14 -6.82 18.49
CA SER A 176 24.60 -6.68 18.66
C SER A 176 25.33 -7.64 19.63
N ASN A 177 24.68 -8.72 20.07
CA ASN A 177 25.30 -9.74 20.92
C ASN A 177 25.16 -11.15 20.31
N ARG A 178 25.72 -11.34 19.11
CA ARG A 178 25.77 -12.60 18.33
C ARG A 178 26.70 -13.67 18.96
N SER A 179 26.96 -13.61 20.28
CA SER A 179 27.92 -14.45 21.02
C SER A 179 27.42 -15.89 21.29
N GLY A 180 26.58 -16.45 20.43
CA GLY A 180 26.10 -17.83 20.59
C GLY A 180 25.88 -18.49 19.24
N ASN A 181 26.25 -19.76 19.12
CA ASN A 181 26.15 -20.62 17.92
C ASN A 181 24.70 -20.88 17.42
N GLY A 182 23.73 -20.02 17.73
CA GLY A 182 22.33 -20.16 17.33
C GLY A 182 21.84 -18.95 16.53
N THR A 183 21.17 -19.21 15.41
CA THR A 183 20.47 -18.20 14.60
C THR A 183 19.34 -17.59 15.44
N ARG A 184 19.53 -16.36 15.92
CA ARG A 184 18.51 -15.56 16.66
C ARG A 184 17.38 -15.02 15.78
N LEU A 185 17.45 -15.29 14.48
CA LEU A 185 16.51 -14.89 13.46
C LEU A 185 16.05 -16.11 12.68
N ILE A 186 14.73 -16.21 12.46
CA ILE A 186 14.13 -17.20 11.57
C ILE A 186 13.37 -16.44 10.50
N PHE A 187 13.77 -16.61 9.25
CA PHE A 187 13.00 -16.09 8.12
C PHE A 187 11.92 -17.09 7.72
N GLY A 188 10.70 -16.60 7.56
CA GLY A 188 9.60 -17.39 7.04
C GLY A 188 9.88 -17.76 5.59
N ASN A 189 10.05 -19.06 5.35
CA ASN A 189 10.30 -19.61 4.03
C ASN A 189 9.03 -20.27 3.49
N SER A 190 8.22 -19.49 2.77
CA SER A 190 7.29 -20.05 1.79
C SER A 190 8.05 -20.27 0.48
N PRO A 191 7.91 -21.42 -0.21
CA PRO A 191 8.50 -21.63 -1.54
C PRO A 191 8.14 -20.54 -2.55
N LEU A 192 6.98 -19.90 -2.34
CA LEU A 192 6.44 -18.86 -3.21
C LEU A 192 6.80 -17.44 -2.75
N SER A 193 7.12 -17.24 -1.48
CA SER A 193 7.46 -15.93 -0.89
C SER A 193 8.57 -16.05 0.16
N PRO A 194 9.80 -16.38 -0.24
CA PRO A 194 10.93 -16.47 0.69
C PRO A 194 11.12 -15.15 1.43
N ASN A 195 11.40 -15.25 2.74
CA ASN A 195 11.61 -14.14 3.67
C ASN A 195 10.42 -13.19 3.82
N SER A 196 9.21 -13.60 3.47
CA SER A 196 8.01 -12.75 3.64
C SER A 196 7.60 -12.51 5.09
N SER A 197 8.21 -13.24 6.03
CA SER A 197 8.16 -12.97 7.46
C SER A 197 9.52 -13.15 8.12
N LEU A 198 9.66 -12.58 9.32
CA LEU A 198 10.83 -12.62 10.18
C LEU A 198 10.36 -12.88 11.62
N ILE A 199 10.96 -13.87 12.26
CA ILE A 199 10.83 -14.11 13.69
C ILE A 199 12.16 -13.74 14.35
N VAL A 200 12.10 -12.82 15.31
CA VAL A 200 13.19 -12.54 16.24
C VAL A 200 12.91 -13.34 17.51
N LEU A 201 13.80 -14.28 17.84
CA LEU A 201 13.59 -15.19 18.97
C LEU A 201 13.65 -14.44 20.30
N GLY A 202 12.90 -14.92 21.30
CA GLY A 202 12.98 -14.46 22.68
C GLY A 202 14.42 -14.42 23.20
N GLY A 203 14.73 -13.41 24.02
CA GLY A 203 16.07 -13.15 24.56
C GLY A 203 17.05 -12.53 23.53
N SER A 204 16.61 -12.25 22.31
CA SER A 204 17.44 -11.60 21.30
C SER A 204 17.51 -10.08 21.45
N LEU A 205 16.51 -9.48 22.08
CA LEU A 205 16.39 -8.06 22.34
C LEU A 205 16.62 -7.77 23.83
N GLN A 206 17.25 -6.64 24.13
CA GLN A 206 17.48 -6.18 25.50
C GLN A 206 16.20 -5.54 26.06
N GLU A 207 15.93 -5.81 27.33
CA GLU A 207 14.83 -5.19 28.09
C GLU A 207 14.99 -3.67 28.22
N ASN A 208 13.88 -2.99 28.47
CA ASN A 208 13.81 -1.54 28.69
C ASN A 208 14.37 -0.71 27.52
N GLN A 209 14.29 -1.25 26.30
CA GLN A 209 14.68 -0.57 25.06
C GLN A 209 13.53 -0.50 24.07
N ILE A 210 13.57 0.54 23.23
CA ILE A 210 12.70 0.69 22.07
C ILE A 210 13.50 0.39 20.81
N TYR A 211 13.06 -0.63 20.09
CA TYR A 211 13.61 -1.01 18.80
C TYR A 211 12.76 -0.44 17.67
N GLN A 212 13.40 -0.01 16.59
CA GLN A 212 12.71 0.27 15.34
C GLN A 212 13.08 -0.80 14.33
N PHE A 213 12.07 -1.53 13.87
CA PHE A 213 12.18 -2.43 12.74
C PHE A 213 11.66 -1.77 11.48
N MET A 214 12.33 -2.00 10.37
CA MET A 214 11.93 -1.57 9.05
C MET A 214 11.91 -2.76 8.11
N VAL A 215 10.89 -2.83 7.25
CA VAL A 215 10.91 -3.70 6.07
C VAL A 215 10.95 -2.84 4.83
N TYR A 216 11.91 -3.12 3.95
CA TYR A 216 11.93 -2.62 2.58
C TYR A 216 11.42 -3.73 1.66
N MET A 217 10.42 -3.39 0.84
CA MET A 217 9.78 -4.30 -0.09
C MET A 217 10.00 -3.81 -1.50
N GLU A 218 10.51 -4.69 -2.36
CA GLU A 218 10.76 -4.40 -3.78
C GLU A 218 10.01 -5.39 -4.65
N ASN A 219 9.31 -4.91 -5.68
CA ASN A 219 8.59 -5.80 -6.58
C ASN A 219 9.58 -6.57 -7.48
N ARG A 220 9.43 -7.90 -7.51
CA ARG A 220 10.35 -8.81 -8.22
C ARG A 220 10.41 -8.59 -9.73
N LYS A 221 9.34 -8.05 -10.33
CA LYS A 221 9.27 -7.79 -11.77
C LYS A 221 9.60 -6.34 -12.13
N ASN A 222 9.51 -5.42 -11.17
CA ASN A 222 9.71 -4.00 -11.40
C ASN A 222 10.25 -3.31 -10.14
N SER A 223 11.57 -3.18 -10.03
CA SER A 223 12.24 -2.57 -8.88
C SER A 223 11.87 -1.11 -8.60
N SER A 224 11.32 -0.39 -9.59
CA SER A 224 10.80 0.96 -9.37
C SER A 224 9.55 1.00 -8.48
N ILE A 225 8.90 -0.15 -8.26
CA ILE A 225 7.79 -0.29 -7.33
C ILE A 225 8.33 -0.82 -6.00
N GLN A 226 8.39 0.09 -5.03
CA GLN A 226 8.91 -0.17 -3.70
C GLN A 226 7.94 0.28 -2.63
N ALA A 227 8.01 -0.35 -1.47
CA ALA A 227 7.26 0.04 -0.28
C ALA A 227 8.15 -0.11 0.97
N THR A 228 7.88 0.70 1.98
CA THR A 228 8.64 0.66 3.23
C THR A 228 7.68 0.73 4.40
N GLY A 229 7.86 -0.19 5.35
CA GLY A 229 7.06 -0.26 6.57
C GLY A 229 7.96 -0.13 7.79
N TYR A 230 7.40 0.37 8.89
CA TYR A 230 8.10 0.51 10.16
C TYR A 230 7.23 0.02 11.32
N VAL A 231 7.87 -0.50 12.37
CA VAL A 231 7.23 -0.75 13.65
C VAL A 231 8.21 -0.49 14.79
N PHE A 232 7.74 0.16 15.84
CA PHE A 232 8.44 0.35 17.10
C PHE A 232 8.08 -0.79 18.06
N VAL A 233 9.08 -1.39 18.69
CA VAL A 233 8.90 -2.50 19.62
C VAL A 233 9.53 -2.12 20.96
N THR A 234 8.69 -1.96 21.96
CA THR A 234 9.12 -1.81 23.36
C THR A 234 9.28 -3.19 23.98
N VAL A 235 10.44 -3.47 24.56
CA VAL A 235 10.73 -4.75 25.21
C VAL A 235 10.66 -4.58 26.72
N GLU A 236 9.79 -5.35 27.36
CA GLU A 236 9.54 -5.32 28.81
C GLU A 236 9.89 -6.66 29.47
N VAL A 237 10.25 -6.61 30.74
CA VAL A 237 10.57 -7.81 31.52
C VAL A 237 9.32 -8.66 31.73
N THR A 238 9.34 -9.88 31.19
CA THR A 238 8.32 -10.88 31.52
C THR A 238 8.65 -11.54 32.85
N HIS A 239 7.79 -11.32 33.84
CA HIS A 239 7.85 -12.09 35.08
C HIS A 239 7.33 -13.50 34.79
N PRO A 240 8.03 -14.56 35.21
CA PRO A 240 7.54 -15.92 35.04
C PRO A 240 6.18 -16.05 35.75
N GLN A 241 5.17 -16.57 35.04
CA GLN A 241 3.91 -16.92 35.67
C GLN A 241 4.18 -18.06 36.66
N LEU A 242 4.07 -17.77 37.94
CA LEU A 242 4.06 -18.78 38.99
C LEU A 242 2.83 -19.66 38.79
N ILE A 243 3.05 -20.89 38.32
CA ILE A 243 2.02 -21.93 38.37
C ILE A 243 2.01 -22.41 39.83
N ALA A 244 0.99 -22.01 40.58
CA ALA A 244 0.70 -22.61 41.88
C ALA A 244 0.24 -24.05 41.64
N VAL A 245 1.10 -25.01 41.96
CA VAL A 245 0.70 -26.42 42.12
C VAL A 245 0.23 -26.58 43.56
N GLY A 246 -1.08 -26.68 43.75
CA GLY A 246 -1.74 -27.01 45.01
C GLY A 246 -2.16 -28.47 45.05
#